data_AF-A0A4P2PWI6-F1
#
_entry.id   AF-A0A4P2PWI6-F1
#
_cell.length_a   1.000
_cell.length_b   1.000
_cell.length_c   1.000
_cell.angle_alpha   90.00
_cell.angle_beta   90.00
_cell.angle_gamma   90.00
#
_symmetry.space_group_name_H-M   'P 1'
#
loop_
_entity.id
_entity.type
_entity.pdbx_description
1 polymer ?
#
loop_
_entity_poly.entity_id
_entity_poly.type
_entity_poly.pdbx_seq_one_letter_code
_entity_poly.pdbx_strand_id
1 'polypeptide(L)'
;MDQRRHEDGWGASQLVPLLAGVLELALWTPSWHRERSRPGSKAQQVLGWLESEMRAIGVSVEELQAWRPSFQESKQRRGPRHS
;
A
#
# COMPACT_ATOMS: atom_id res chain seq x y z
N MET A 1 12.50 12.44 -1.91
CA MET A 1 11.46 12.24 -2.95
C MET A 1 10.09 12.18 -2.28
N ASP A 2 9.76 13.18 -1.45
CA ASP A 2 8.66 13.08 -0.47
C ASP A 2 7.62 14.21 -0.54
N GLN A 3 7.74 15.13 -1.50
CA GLN A 3 6.94 16.36 -1.49
C GLN A 3 5.65 16.31 -2.33
N ARG A 4 5.36 15.19 -3.04
CA ARG A 4 4.27 15.14 -4.04
C ARG A 4 3.00 14.39 -3.59
N ARG A 5 2.90 13.99 -2.33
CA ARG A 5 1.71 13.26 -1.81
C ARG A 5 0.83 14.09 -0.90
N HIS A 6 1.39 15.08 -0.22
CA HIS A 6 0.61 15.99 0.64
C HIS A 6 -0.17 17.04 -0.17
N GLU A 7 0.24 17.34 -1.41
CA GLU A 7 -0.40 18.37 -2.26
C GLU A 7 -1.58 17.86 -3.10
N ASP A 8 -1.75 16.54 -3.27
CA ASP A 8 -2.74 15.96 -4.20
C ASP A 8 -4.09 15.64 -3.53
N GLY A 9 -4.24 15.88 -2.22
CA GLY A 9 -5.51 15.69 -1.51
C GLY A 9 -5.97 14.23 -1.45
N TRP A 10 -5.05 13.26 -1.50
CA TRP A 10 -5.41 11.85 -1.45
C TRP A 10 -5.92 11.49 -0.05
N GLY A 11 -7.23 11.38 0.08
CA GLY A 11 -7.90 10.92 1.29
C GLY A 11 -7.68 9.43 1.54
N ALA A 12 -8.06 8.96 2.74
CA ALA A 12 -7.93 7.57 3.16
C ALA A 12 -8.48 6.56 2.13
N SER A 13 -9.55 6.91 1.42
CA SER A 13 -10.16 6.09 0.37
C SER A 13 -9.22 5.74 -0.80
N GLN A 14 -8.19 6.55 -1.07
CA GLN A 14 -7.19 6.30 -2.11
C GLN A 14 -5.92 5.63 -1.56
N LEU A 15 -5.62 5.83 -0.27
CA LEU A 15 -4.44 5.26 0.38
C LEU A 15 -4.68 3.81 0.82
N VAL A 16 -5.87 3.49 1.34
CA VAL A 16 -6.27 2.13 1.73
C VAL A 16 -6.01 1.07 0.64
N PRO A 17 -6.45 1.23 -0.62
CA PRO A 17 -6.19 0.23 -1.67
C PRO A 17 -4.70 0.02 -1.97
N LEU A 18 -3.88 1.08 -1.85
CA LEU A 18 -2.44 1.00 -2.09
C LEU A 18 -1.73 0.25 -0.96
N LEU A 19 -2.07 0.56 0.30
CA LEU A 19 -1.49 -0.08 1.47
C LEU A 19 -1.90 -1.56 1.56
N ALA A 20 -3.16 -1.87 1.25
CA ALA A 20 -3.63 -3.25 1.21
C ALA A 20 -2.89 -4.07 0.14
N GLY A 21 -2.67 -3.51 -1.05
CA GLY A 21 -1.88 -4.19 -2.09
C GLY A 21 -0.42 -4.45 -1.69
N VAL A 22 0.22 -3.52 -0.97
CA VAL A 22 1.59 -3.73 -0.44
C VAL A 22 1.60 -4.80 0.66
N LEU A 23 0.58 -4.82 1.52
CA LEU A 23 0.44 -5.82 2.57
C LEU A 23 0.23 -7.23 2.00
N GLU A 24 -0.60 -7.38 0.96
CA GLU A 24 -0.79 -8.67 0.28
C GLU A 24 0.51 -9.19 -0.34
N LEU A 25 1.30 -8.31 -0.98
CA LEU A 25 2.62 -8.68 -1.51
C LEU A 25 3.60 -9.11 -0.42
N ALA A 26 3.54 -8.45 0.75
CA ALA A 26 4.36 -8.81 1.91
C ALA A 26 4.03 -10.21 2.44
N LEU A 27 2.75 -10.59 2.43
CA LEU A 27 2.27 -11.88 2.91
C LEU A 27 2.64 -13.05 1.98
N TRP A 28 2.68 -12.83 0.66
CA TRP A 28 2.88 -13.91 -0.31
C TRP A 28 4.35 -14.19 -0.61
N THR A 29 5.26 -13.36 -0.10
CA THR A 29 6.68 -13.46 -0.45
C THR A 29 7.50 -14.17 0.65
N PRO A 30 7.88 -15.45 0.48
CA PRO A 30 8.72 -16.15 1.45
C PRO A 30 10.11 -15.52 1.64
N SER A 31 10.62 -14.79 0.64
CA SER A 31 11.87 -14.02 0.75
C SER A 31 11.76 -12.82 1.70
N TRP A 32 10.55 -12.25 1.87
CA TRP A 32 10.33 -11.14 2.81
C TRP A 32 10.43 -11.62 4.26
N HIS A 33 10.03 -12.86 4.56
CA HIS A 33 10.20 -13.40 5.90
C HIS A 33 11.67 -13.55 6.31
N ARG A 34 12.57 -13.81 5.36
CA ARG A 34 14.02 -13.90 5.59
C ARG A 34 14.69 -12.53 5.69
N GLU A 35 14.18 -11.54 4.96
CA GLU A 35 14.74 -10.18 4.94
C GLU A 35 14.18 -9.28 6.04
N ARG A 36 12.91 -9.43 6.44
CA ARG A 36 12.27 -8.59 7.48
C ARG A 36 12.93 -8.68 8.85
N SER A 37 13.56 -9.81 9.16
CA SER A 37 14.25 -10.03 10.43
C SER A 37 15.67 -9.43 10.43
N ARG A 38 16.19 -9.03 9.26
CA ARG A 38 17.50 -8.40 9.14
C ARG A 38 17.37 -6.88 9.35
N PRO A 39 18.11 -6.31 10.32
CA PRO A 39 18.15 -4.86 10.50
C PRO A 39 18.64 -4.14 9.24
N GLY A 40 18.00 -3.02 8.89
CA GLY A 40 18.33 -2.20 7.73
C GLY A 40 17.88 -2.76 6.39
N SER A 41 17.14 -3.88 6.37
CA SER A 41 16.62 -4.45 5.13
C SER A 41 15.56 -3.55 4.48
N LYS A 42 15.36 -3.72 3.16
CA LYS A 42 14.27 -3.05 2.44
C LYS A 42 12.90 -3.47 2.98
N ALA A 43 12.74 -4.73 3.39
CA ALA A 43 11.52 -5.21 4.02
C ALA A 43 11.21 -4.46 5.32
N GLN A 44 12.21 -4.22 6.19
CA GLN A 44 12.01 -3.44 7.42
C GLN A 44 11.62 -1.98 7.12
N GLN A 45 12.27 -1.36 6.14
CA GLN A 45 11.97 0.02 5.74
C GLN A 45 10.54 0.15 5.19
N VAL A 46 10.10 -0.81 4.36
CA VAL A 46 8.73 -0.85 3.82
C VAL A 46 7.71 -1.06 4.93
N LEU A 47 7.97 -1.95 5.88
CA LEU A 47 7.07 -2.18 7.02
C LEU A 47 6.95 -0.94 7.93
N GLY A 48 8.07 -0.27 8.23
CA GLY A 48 8.04 0.97 9.02
C GLY A 48 7.30 2.11 8.32
N TRP A 49 7.46 2.22 6.99
CA TRP A 49 6.66 3.15 6.19
C TRP A 49 5.17 2.80 6.21
N LEU A 50 4.81 1.52 6.02
CA LEU A 50 3.43 1.04 6.08
C LEU A 50 2.77 1.38 7.42
N GLU A 51 3.45 1.12 8.54
CA GLU A 51 2.95 1.47 9.88
C GLU A 51 2.74 2.99 10.06
N SER A 52 3.63 3.81 9.52
CA SER A 52 3.51 5.27 9.55
C SER A 52 2.29 5.74 8.77
N GLU A 53 2.08 5.23 7.56
CA GLU A 53 0.93 5.60 6.72
C GLU A 53 -0.38 5.16 7.39
N MET A 54 -0.44 3.95 7.93
CA MET A 54 -1.60 3.44 8.66
C MET A 54 -1.97 4.30 9.86
N ARG A 55 -0.98 4.76 10.63
CA ARG A 55 -1.20 5.71 11.73
C ARG A 55 -1.69 7.07 11.22
N ALA A 56 -1.17 7.55 10.10
CA ALA A 56 -1.57 8.83 9.51
C ALA A 56 -3.03 8.82 9.04
N ILE A 57 -3.51 7.70 8.51
CA ILE A 57 -4.90 7.55 8.02
C ILE A 57 -5.86 6.94 9.05
N GLY A 58 -5.36 6.47 10.19
CA GLY A 58 -6.16 5.88 11.27
C GLY A 58 -6.75 4.49 10.95
N VAL A 59 -6.07 3.68 10.13
CA VAL A 59 -6.55 2.36 9.68
C VAL A 59 -5.73 1.25 10.35
N SER A 60 -6.40 0.21 10.83
CA SER A 60 -5.77 -0.96 11.45
C SER A 60 -5.25 -1.99 10.45
N VAL A 61 -4.36 -2.89 10.91
CA VAL A 61 -3.83 -3.99 10.08
C VAL A 61 -4.96 -4.92 9.70
N GLU A 62 -5.87 -5.21 10.64
CA GLU A 62 -7.05 -6.04 10.38
C GLU A 62 -7.96 -5.45 9.31
N GLU A 63 -8.17 -4.13 9.30
CA GLU A 63 -8.95 -3.45 8.26
C GLU A 63 -8.28 -3.53 6.89
N LEU A 64 -6.94 -3.39 6.81
CA LEU A 64 -6.21 -3.57 5.56
C LEU A 64 -6.22 -5.03 5.07
N GLN A 65 -6.18 -6.00 5.97
CA GLN A 65 -6.27 -7.43 5.61
C GLN A 65 -7.68 -7.83 5.19
N ALA A 66 -8.70 -7.25 5.82
CA ALA A 66 -10.10 -7.46 5.48
C ALA A 66 -10.49 -6.71 4.19
N TRP A 67 -9.69 -5.69 3.82
CA TRP A 67 -9.92 -4.94 2.59
C TRP A 67 -9.82 -5.87 1.39
N ARG A 68 -10.85 -5.81 0.54
CA ARG A 68 -10.88 -6.51 -0.74
C ARG A 68 -11.15 -5.50 -1.85
N PRO A 69 -10.47 -5.64 -3.00
CA PRO A 69 -10.74 -4.78 -4.14
C PRO A 69 -12.18 -5.02 -4.60
N SER A 70 -13.08 -4.06 -4.37
CA SER A 70 -14.38 -4.04 -5.04
C SER A 70 -14.10 -3.86 -6.53
N PHE A 71 -14.42 -4.87 -7.33
CA PHE A 71 -14.13 -4.96 -8.78
C PHE A 71 -14.88 -3.91 -9.63
N GLN A 72 -15.30 -2.77 -9.06
CA GLN A 72 -16.26 -1.86 -9.68
C GLN A 72 -15.65 -0.57 -10.26
N GLU A 73 -14.40 -0.18 -9.95
CA GLU A 73 -13.86 1.11 -10.45
C GLU A 73 -12.46 1.05 -11.09
N SER A 74 -11.84 -0.12 -11.23
CA SER A 74 -10.55 -0.24 -11.95
C SER A 74 -10.68 -0.27 -13.48
N LYS A 75 -11.90 -0.17 -14.03
CA LYS A 75 -12.14 -0.04 -15.48
C LYS A 75 -11.90 1.36 -16.04
N GLN A 76 -11.78 2.41 -15.23
CA GLN A 76 -11.72 3.79 -15.74
C GLN A 76 -10.31 4.30 -16.10
N ARG A 77 -9.23 3.56 -15.81
CA ARG A 77 -7.83 4.01 -16.09
C ARG A 77 -7.17 3.40 -17.32
N ARG A 78 -7.94 2.82 -18.25
CA ARG A 78 -7.45 2.60 -19.63
C ARG A 78 -7.88 3.79 -20.48
N GLY A 79 -7.06 4.84 -20.48
CA GLY A 79 -7.14 5.90 -21.48
C GLY A 79 -7.03 5.32 -22.90
N PRO A 80 -7.54 6.02 -23.93
CA PRO A 80 -7.72 5.46 -25.26
C PRO A 80 -6.38 5.06 -25.87
N ARG A 81 -6.32 3.85 -26.42
CA ARG A 81 -5.25 3.42 -27.32
C ARG A 81 -5.33 4.29 -28.57
N HIS A 82 -4.38 5.20 -28.75
CA HIS A 82 -4.22 5.89 -30.03
C HIS A 82 -3.59 4.90 -31.02
N SER A 83 -4.32 4.66 -32.12
CA SER A 83 -3.88 3.90 -33.30
C SER A 83 -2.88 4.69 -34.14
#